data_AF-A0A918V8N8-F1
#
_entry.id   AF-A0A918V8N8-F1
#
_cell.length_a   1.000
_cell.length_b   1.000
_cell.length_c   1.000
_cell.angle_alpha   90.00
_cell.angle_beta   90.00
_cell.angle_gamma   90.00
#
_symmetry.space_group_name_H-M   'P 1'
#
loop_
_entity.id
_entity.type
_entity.pdbx_description
1 polymer ?
#
loop_
_entity_poly.entity_id
_entity_poly.type
_entity_poly.pdbx_seq_one_letter_code
_entity_poly.pdbx_strand_id
1 'polypeptide(L)'
;MTRPRLPETSAAQQRARQAWNRGLTGTGRPARAKTAAIEECTVEVCGSPVTTGHPPAAGMVAVRGAAEGAAAHWYCPGRCAGIARARADLRSASSQAGGEQR
;
A
#
# COMPACT_ATOMS: atom_id res chain seq x y z
N MET A 1 20.76 9.50 -2.30
CA MET A 1 21.65 9.02 -1.24
C MET A 1 21.38 7.54 -1.01
N THR A 2 22.36 6.66 -1.23
CA THR A 2 22.20 5.20 -1.04
C THR A 2 22.34 4.88 0.44
N ARG A 3 21.34 4.21 1.02
CA ARG A 3 21.38 3.76 2.42
C ARG A 3 22.58 2.81 2.62
N PRO A 4 23.46 3.04 3.61
CA PRO A 4 24.56 2.13 3.91
C PRO A 4 24.00 0.74 4.28
N ARG A 5 24.53 -0.31 3.66
CA ARG A 5 24.26 -1.68 4.11
C ARG A 5 25.15 -1.96 5.32
N LEU A 6 24.55 -1.98 6.51
CA LEU A 6 25.21 -2.49 7.70
C LEU A 6 25.29 -4.03 7.58
N PRO A 7 26.48 -4.64 7.70
CA PRO A 7 26.59 -6.08 7.63
C PRO A 7 26.00 -6.71 8.90
N GLU A 8 25.24 -7.80 8.75
CA GLU A 8 24.72 -8.61 9.87
C GLU A 8 25.83 -9.51 10.44
N THR A 9 26.76 -8.93 11.19
CA THR A 9 27.97 -9.63 11.64
C THR A 9 27.83 -10.32 12.99
N SER A 10 26.86 -9.94 13.82
CA SER A 10 26.72 -10.53 15.16
C SER A 10 25.94 -11.86 15.16
N ALA A 11 26.28 -12.76 16.08
CA ALA A 11 25.56 -14.00 16.29
C ALA A 11 24.07 -13.78 16.64
N ALA A 12 23.74 -12.68 17.32
CA ALA A 12 22.36 -12.31 17.64
C ALA A 12 21.55 -11.98 16.38
N GLN A 13 22.10 -11.19 15.46
CA GLN A 13 21.46 -10.88 14.17
C GLN A 13 21.27 -12.14 13.32
N GLN A 14 22.27 -13.04 13.33
CA GLN A 14 22.18 -14.30 12.61
C GLN A 14 21.08 -15.22 13.16
N ARG A 15 20.95 -15.33 14.49
CA ARG A 15 19.86 -16.08 15.14
C ARG A 15 18.49 -15.48 14.85
N ALA A 16 18.36 -14.15 14.92
CA ALA A 16 17.12 -13.46 14.58
C ALA A 16 16.71 -13.71 13.12
N ARG A 17 17.66 -13.62 12.18
CA ARG A 17 17.44 -13.94 10.78
C ARG A 17 17.01 -15.40 10.58
N GLN A 18 17.66 -16.34 11.26
CA GLN A 18 17.32 -17.76 11.19
C GLN A 18 15.92 -18.03 11.73
N ALA A 19 15.54 -17.41 12.86
CA ALA A 19 14.20 -17.54 13.44
C ALA A 19 13.12 -16.97 12.51
N TRP A 20 13.38 -15.80 11.93
CA TRP A 20 12.46 -15.12 11.03
C TRP A 20 12.26 -15.86 9.70
N ASN A 21 13.36 -16.22 9.02
CA ASN A 21 13.30 -16.88 7.71
C ASN A 21 13.29 -18.41 7.80
N ARG A 22 13.27 -19.01 8.99
CA ARG A 22 13.39 -20.47 9.22
C ARG A 22 14.60 -21.09 8.52
N GLY A 23 15.73 -20.37 8.50
CA GLY A 23 16.94 -20.81 7.82
C GLY A 23 16.89 -20.74 6.29
N LEU A 24 15.82 -20.19 5.69
CA LEU A 24 15.76 -19.96 4.24
C LEU A 24 16.76 -18.88 3.85
N THR A 25 17.75 -19.27 3.05
CA THR A 25 18.74 -18.40 2.42
C THR A 25 18.68 -18.62 0.92
N GLY A 26 18.45 -17.57 0.12
CA GLY A 26 18.34 -17.70 -1.32
C GLY A 26 18.21 -16.35 -2.02
N THR A 27 18.24 -16.37 -3.35
CA THR A 27 17.88 -15.19 -4.14
C THR A 27 16.44 -14.84 -3.83
N GLY A 28 16.19 -13.57 -3.47
CA GLY A 28 14.83 -13.09 -3.26
C GLY A 28 13.96 -13.40 -4.46
N ARG A 29 12.63 -13.36 -4.28
CA ARG A 29 11.67 -13.56 -5.37
C ARG A 29 12.13 -12.80 -6.63
N PRO A 30 12.18 -13.44 -7.81
CA PRO A 30 12.59 -12.78 -9.04
C PRO A 30 11.78 -11.51 -9.24
N ALA A 31 12.42 -10.37 -9.56
CA ALA A 31 11.70 -9.10 -9.78
C ALA A 31 10.62 -9.22 -10.87
N ARG A 32 10.77 -10.19 -11.78
CA ARG A 32 9.79 -10.54 -12.83
C ARG A 32 8.66 -11.47 -12.38
N ALA A 33 8.71 -12.03 -11.17
CA ALA A 33 7.59 -12.78 -10.61
C ALA A 33 6.49 -11.79 -10.19
N LYS A 34 5.85 -11.18 -11.19
CA LYS A 34 4.62 -10.40 -11.06
C LYS A 34 3.47 -11.36 -10.77
N THR A 35 3.44 -11.93 -9.57
CA THR A 35 2.15 -12.35 -9.01
C THR A 35 1.55 -11.09 -8.44
N ALA A 36 0.93 -10.30 -9.31
CA ALA A 36 0.01 -9.30 -8.83
C ALA A 36 -1.00 -10.07 -7.97
N ALA A 37 -1.09 -9.73 -6.69
CA ALA A 37 -2.06 -10.38 -5.79
C ALA A 37 -3.51 -10.14 -6.26
N ILE A 38 -3.70 -9.21 -7.19
CA ILE A 38 -4.98 -8.75 -7.71
C ILE A 38 -4.78 -8.43 -9.20
N GLU A 39 -5.76 -8.81 -10.01
CA GLU A 39 -5.85 -8.38 -11.41
C GLU A 39 -5.89 -6.85 -11.51
N GLU A 40 -5.28 -6.33 -12.57
CA GLU A 40 -5.30 -4.91 -12.87
C GLU A 40 -6.71 -4.47 -13.31
N CYS A 41 -7.19 -3.36 -12.74
CA CYS A 41 -8.47 -2.78 -13.16
C CYS A 41 -8.26 -2.06 -14.49
N THR A 42 -9.00 -2.45 -15.53
CA THR A 42 -8.90 -1.89 -16.89
C THR A 42 -9.85 -0.72 -17.14
N VAL A 43 -10.66 -0.33 -16.15
CA VAL A 43 -11.60 0.80 -16.28
C VAL A 43 -10.83 2.11 -16.18
N GLU A 44 -10.73 2.86 -17.28
CA GLU A 44 -9.86 4.04 -17.43
C GLU A 44 -10.06 5.10 -16.34
N VAL A 45 -11.29 5.34 -15.92
CA VAL A 45 -11.63 6.37 -14.92
C VAL A 45 -11.43 5.90 -13.48
N CYS A 46 -11.09 4.63 -13.23
CA CYS A 46 -10.89 4.09 -11.89
C CYS A 46 -9.57 4.58 -11.30
N GLY A 47 -9.63 5.17 -10.10
CA GLY A 47 -8.51 5.81 -9.43
C GLY A 47 -8.28 7.27 -9.84
N SER A 48 -9.10 7.83 -10.72
CA SER A 48 -8.98 9.23 -11.14
C SER A 48 -9.48 10.21 -10.06
N PRO A 49 -8.91 11.42 -9.96
CA PRO A 49 -9.40 12.43 -9.02
C PRO A 49 -10.83 12.87 -9.34
N VAL A 50 -11.62 13.10 -8.29
CA VAL A 50 -12.94 13.72 -8.41
C VAL A 50 -12.72 15.21 -8.68
N THR A 51 -13.00 15.66 -9.91
CA THR A 51 -12.92 17.06 -10.33
C THR A 51 -14.29 17.59 -10.72
N THR A 52 -14.53 18.89 -10.54
CA THR A 52 -15.85 19.53 -10.75
C THR A 52 -16.33 19.52 -12.21
N GLY A 53 -15.45 19.20 -13.17
CA GLY A 53 -15.76 19.24 -14.61
C GLY A 53 -15.92 17.88 -15.30
N HIS A 54 -15.73 16.76 -14.60
CA HIS A 54 -15.86 15.41 -15.17
C HIS A 54 -16.81 14.55 -14.32
N PRO A 55 -18.06 14.34 -14.77
CA PRO A 55 -18.96 13.44 -14.08
C PRO A 55 -18.40 12.01 -14.12
N PRO A 56 -18.63 11.20 -13.08
CA PRO A 56 -18.17 9.83 -13.07
C PRO A 56 -18.81 9.03 -14.22
N ALA A 57 -18.14 7.97 -14.66
CA ALA A 57 -18.84 6.92 -15.39
C ALA A 57 -19.98 6.36 -14.51
N ALA A 58 -21.06 5.89 -15.15
CA ALA A 58 -22.25 5.44 -14.43
C ALA A 58 -21.90 4.37 -13.38
N GLY A 59 -22.36 4.58 -12.14
CA GLY A 59 -22.21 3.61 -11.04
C GLY A 59 -20.87 3.63 -10.29
N MET A 60 -19.97 4.57 -10.59
CA MET A 60 -18.73 4.73 -9.82
C MET A 60 -18.96 5.40 -8.46
N VAL A 61 -18.04 5.11 -7.53
CA VAL A 61 -18.10 5.58 -6.14
C VAL A 61 -16.92 6.49 -5.85
N ALA A 62 -17.18 7.67 -5.29
CA ALA A 62 -16.14 8.55 -4.77
C ALA A 62 -15.66 8.04 -3.40
N VAL A 63 -14.34 7.87 -3.25
CA VAL A 63 -13.71 7.54 -1.96
C VAL A 63 -12.72 8.64 -1.59
N ARG A 64 -12.88 9.19 -0.38
CA ARG A 64 -11.98 10.21 0.17
C ARG A 64 -10.76 9.57 0.82
N GLY A 65 -9.60 10.20 0.66
CA GLY A 65 -8.41 9.82 1.42
C GLY A 65 -8.54 10.15 2.92
N ALA A 66 -7.64 9.60 3.72
CA ALA A 66 -7.68 9.75 5.18
C ALA A 66 -7.06 11.03 5.73
N ALA A 67 -6.25 11.74 4.95
CA ALA A 67 -5.69 13.02 5.39
C ALA A 67 -6.76 14.10 5.38
N GLU A 68 -6.68 15.05 6.30
CA GLU A 68 -7.51 16.25 6.26
C GLU A 68 -7.29 16.99 4.94
N GLY A 69 -8.39 17.40 4.29
CA GLY A 69 -8.33 18.01 2.96
C GLY A 69 -7.99 17.05 1.81
N ALA A 70 -7.89 15.73 2.05
CA ALA A 70 -7.60 14.78 0.99
C ALA A 70 -8.65 14.81 -0.13
N ALA A 71 -8.15 14.86 -1.36
CA ALA A 71 -8.97 14.74 -2.56
C ALA A 71 -9.67 13.37 -2.62
N ALA A 72 -10.93 13.37 -3.04
CA ALA A 72 -11.65 12.15 -3.36
C ALA A 72 -11.26 11.65 -4.76
N HIS A 73 -11.33 10.34 -4.95
CA HIS A 73 -11.06 9.69 -6.23
C HIS A 73 -12.21 8.74 -6.59
N TRP A 74 -12.46 8.55 -7.89
CA TRP A 74 -13.49 7.67 -8.42
C TRP A 74 -13.03 6.22 -8.45
N TYR A 75 -13.87 5.27 -8.07
CA TYR A 75 -13.57 3.84 -8.13
C TYR A 75 -14.75 3.04 -8.66
N CYS A 76 -14.44 1.92 -9.32
CA CYS A 76 -15.43 0.91 -9.64
C CYS A 76 -16.13 0.42 -8.36
N PRO A 77 -17.44 0.15 -8.41
CA PRO A 77 -18.15 -0.42 -7.27
C PRO A 77 -17.56 -1.80 -6.91
N GLY A 78 -17.71 -2.18 -5.64
CA GLY A 78 -17.18 -3.44 -5.12
C GLY A 78 -15.69 -3.35 -4.77
N ARG A 79 -14.86 -4.21 -5.39
CA ARG A 79 -13.49 -4.49 -4.93
C ARG A 79 -12.58 -3.26 -4.95
N CYS A 80 -12.60 -2.43 -6.00
CA CYS A 80 -11.74 -1.25 -6.11
C CYS A 80 -12.06 -0.21 -5.02
N ALA A 81 -13.35 0.11 -4.84
CA ALA A 81 -13.78 1.01 -3.77
C ALA A 81 -13.45 0.44 -2.38
N GLY A 82 -13.61 -0.88 -2.17
CA GLY A 82 -13.25 -1.55 -0.92
C GLY A 82 -11.75 -1.41 -0.58
N ILE A 83 -10.87 -1.65 -1.55
CA ILE A 83 -9.42 -1.48 -1.37
C ILE A 83 -9.06 -0.01 -1.10
N ALA A 84 -9.69 0.93 -1.82
CA ALA A 84 -9.45 2.35 -1.62
C ALA A 84 -9.80 2.81 -0.20
N ARG A 85 -10.95 2.35 0.34
CA ARG A 85 -11.37 2.62 1.72
C ARG A 85 -10.39 2.01 2.73
N ALA A 86 -10.05 0.73 2.58
CA ALA A 86 -9.09 0.08 3.46
C ALA A 86 -7.72 0.80 3.46
N ARG A 87 -7.26 1.32 2.32
CA ARG A 87 -6.03 2.13 2.25
C ARG A 87 -6.17 3.49 2.95
N ALA A 88 -7.36 4.09 2.92
CA ALA A 88 -7.61 5.29 3.71
C ALA A 88 -7.53 4.94 5.20
N ASP A 89 -8.24 3.92 5.65
CA ASP A 89 -8.29 3.49 7.06
C ASP A 89 -6.88 3.14 7.61
N LEU A 90 -6.06 2.45 6.82
CA LEU A 90 -4.68 2.12 7.22
C LEU A 90 -3.79 3.36 7.36
N ARG A 91 -4.03 4.41 6.56
CA ARG A 91 -3.25 5.65 6.62
C ARG A 91 -3.65 6.50 7.82
N SER A 92 -4.94 6.58 8.15
CA SER A 92 -5.38 7.27 9.38
C SER A 92 -4.84 6.58 10.63
N ALA A 93 -4.88 5.24 10.69
CA ALA A 93 -4.36 4.48 11.82
C ALA A 93 -2.84 4.69 12.03
N SER A 94 -2.08 4.77 10.93
CA SER A 94 -0.63 5.00 10.98
C SER A 94 -0.26 6.40 11.49
N SER A 95 -1.09 7.41 11.21
CA SER A 95 -0.87 8.79 11.66
C SER A 95 -1.12 8.99 13.16
N GLN A 96 -1.96 8.17 13.81
CA GLN A 96 -2.17 8.23 15.26
C GLN A 96 -1.08 7.53 16.08
N ALA A 97 -0.42 6.50 15.53
CA ALA A 97 0.57 5.71 16.26
C ALA A 97 1.98 6.36 16.36
N GLY A 98 2.21 7.49 15.69
CA GLY A 98 3.51 8.21 15.72
C GLY A 98 3.59 9.35 16.73
N GLY A 99 2.53 9.61 17.50
CA GLY A 99 2.39 10.77 18.39
C GLY A 99 2.60 10.50 19.87
N GLU A 100 3.10 9.32 20.27
CA GLU A 100 3.38 9.00 21.67
C GLU A 100 4.85 8.64 21.84
N GLN A 101 5.69 9.68 21.94
CA GLN A 101 6.96 9.61 22.64
C GLN A 101 7.01 10.80 23.60
N ARG A 102 6.73 10.52 24.87
CA ARG A 102 7.08 11.34 26.02
C ARG A 102 8.20 10.64 26.77
#